data_AF-F2CXE0-F1
#
_entry.id   AF-F2CXE0-F1
#
_cell.length_a   1.000
_cell.length_b   1.000
_cell.length_c   1.000
_cell.angle_alpha   90.00
_cell.angle_beta   90.00
_cell.angle_gamma   90.00
#
_symmetry.space_group_name_H-M   'P 1'
#
loop_
_entity.id
_entity.type
_entity.pdbx_description
1 polymer ?
#
loop_
_entity_poly.entity_id
_entity_poly.type
_entity_poly.pdbx_seq_one_letter_code
_entity_poly.pdbx_strand_id
1 'polypeptide(L)'
;DIEGLMAKLQEVEDWLYEDGEDETKGVYVAKLEELKKLGGPIEMRYKEWTERGPALEQLVYCIRSFREAALSGDQKFDHIDISEKQKVVNECSDAETWLMEKKQQQDALPKHANPVLLVSDIKKKAEALDRFCKPIMTKPRPAPKPQTPPLAETPSPEAYTPEEQSNGADESAEPASDGAQDEHVGEQMDTDKDDPSQA
;
A
#
# COMPACT_ATOMS: atom_id res chain seq x y z
N ASP A 1 -29.28 -20.12 14.06
CA ASP A 1 -27.87 -20.38 13.69
C ASP A 1 -27.21 -21.42 14.58
N ILE A 2 -27.05 -21.17 15.89
CA ILE A 2 -26.30 -22.07 16.79
C ILE A 2 -26.94 -23.46 16.91
N GLU A 3 -28.25 -23.52 17.20
CA GLU A 3 -28.97 -24.80 17.35
C GLU A 3 -28.94 -25.64 16.06
N GLY A 4 -29.06 -24.99 14.90
CA GLY A 4 -28.99 -25.67 13.60
C GLY A 4 -27.61 -26.22 13.28
N LEU A 5 -26.54 -25.48 13.62
CA LEU A 5 -25.17 -25.98 13.48
C LEU A 5 -24.90 -27.14 14.45
N MET A 6 -25.33 -27.02 15.71
CA MET A 6 -25.17 -28.10 16.70
C MET A 6 -25.88 -29.38 16.28
N ALA A 7 -27.13 -29.28 15.81
CA ALA A 7 -27.88 -30.43 15.31
C ALA A 7 -27.18 -31.08 14.10
N LYS A 8 -26.68 -30.27 13.16
CA LYS A 8 -25.98 -30.80 11.99
C LYS A 8 -24.63 -31.43 12.34
N LEU A 9 -23.92 -30.89 13.33
CA LEU A 9 -22.68 -31.49 13.84
C LEU A 9 -22.96 -32.86 14.47
N GLN A 10 -24.01 -32.97 15.29
CA GLN A 10 -24.41 -34.26 15.88
C GLN A 10 -24.78 -35.27 14.78
N GLU A 11 -25.58 -34.87 13.79
CA GLU A 11 -25.95 -35.75 12.66
C GLU A 11 -24.72 -36.27 11.91
N VAL A 12 -23.72 -35.41 11.68
CA VAL A 12 -22.49 -35.81 10.96
C VAL A 12 -21.59 -36.67 11.87
N GLU A 13 -21.56 -36.43 13.17
CA GLU A 13 -20.85 -37.28 14.14
C GLU A 13 -21.48 -38.67 14.23
N ASP A 14 -22.81 -38.76 14.37
CA ASP A 14 -23.54 -40.03 14.41
C ASP A 14 -23.30 -40.82 13.11
N TRP A 15 -23.38 -40.14 11.95
CA TRP A 15 -23.04 -40.72 10.65
C TRP A 15 -21.61 -41.28 10.61
N LEU A 16 -20.65 -40.60 11.23
CA LEU A 16 -19.25 -41.05 11.26
C LEU A 16 -19.07 -42.37 12.03
N TYR A 17 -19.85 -42.57 13.09
CA TYR A 17 -19.82 -43.81 13.89
C TYR A 17 -20.64 -44.95 13.27
N GLU A 18 -21.64 -44.65 12.44
CA GLU A 18 -22.54 -45.65 11.85
C GLU A 18 -22.13 -46.06 10.43
N ASP A 19 -22.23 -45.12 9.47
CA ASP A 19 -22.11 -45.40 8.03
C ASP A 19 -20.83 -44.81 7.41
N GLY A 20 -20.06 -44.03 8.18
CA GLY A 20 -18.98 -43.20 7.67
C GLY A 20 -17.63 -43.90 7.51
N GLU A 21 -17.34 -44.97 8.25
CA GLU A 21 -15.99 -45.55 8.38
C GLU A 21 -15.33 -45.87 7.02
N ASP A 22 -16.06 -46.55 6.13
CA ASP A 22 -15.57 -47.00 4.83
C ASP A 22 -15.94 -46.07 3.66
N GLU A 23 -16.44 -44.86 3.95
CA GLU A 23 -16.90 -43.96 2.90
C GLU A 23 -15.78 -43.28 2.12
N THR A 24 -16.12 -42.85 0.91
CA THR A 24 -15.14 -42.23 0.02
C THR A 24 -14.75 -40.84 0.51
N LYS A 25 -13.50 -40.43 0.24
CA LYS A 25 -13.03 -39.05 0.50
C LYS A 25 -13.99 -37.97 -0.03
N GLY A 26 -14.65 -38.21 -1.16
CA GLY A 26 -15.60 -37.27 -1.74
C GLY A 26 -16.82 -37.03 -0.84
N VAL A 27 -17.34 -38.08 -0.20
CA VAL A 27 -18.46 -37.98 0.75
C VAL A 27 -18.04 -37.22 2.00
N TYR A 28 -16.84 -37.48 2.53
CA TYR A 28 -16.28 -36.71 3.65
C TYR A 28 -16.14 -35.22 3.32
N VAL A 29 -15.64 -34.88 2.13
CA VAL A 29 -15.54 -33.49 1.69
C VAL A 29 -16.91 -32.83 1.59
N ALA A 30 -17.91 -33.53 1.03
CA ALA A 30 -19.27 -33.01 0.92
C ALA A 30 -19.91 -32.72 2.30
N LYS A 31 -19.79 -33.66 3.26
CA LYS A 31 -20.25 -33.47 4.65
C LYS A 31 -19.55 -32.27 5.31
N LEU A 32 -18.24 -32.14 5.11
CA LEU A 32 -17.48 -30.98 5.61
C LEU A 32 -17.94 -29.66 4.98
N GLU A 33 -18.23 -29.64 3.68
CA GLU A 33 -18.75 -28.46 3.00
C GLU A 33 -20.13 -28.06 3.50
N GLU A 34 -21.01 -29.02 3.80
CA GLU A 34 -22.30 -28.76 4.44
C GLU A 34 -22.12 -28.08 5.81
N LEU A 35 -21.24 -28.61 6.66
CA LEU A 35 -20.93 -28.01 7.96
C LEU A 35 -20.37 -26.60 7.82
N LYS A 36 -19.45 -26.39 6.87
CA LYS A 36 -18.87 -25.07 6.58
C LYS A 36 -19.90 -24.06 6.08
N LYS A 37 -20.93 -24.48 5.34
CA LYS A 37 -22.01 -23.57 4.91
C LYS A 37 -22.78 -22.99 6.10
N LEU A 38 -22.99 -23.78 7.14
CA LEU A 38 -23.65 -23.31 8.37
C LEU A 38 -22.69 -22.56 9.31
N GLY A 39 -21.45 -23.07 9.47
CA GLY A 39 -20.45 -22.50 10.37
C GLY A 39 -19.75 -21.24 9.85
N GLY A 40 -19.58 -21.13 8.53
CA GLY A 40 -18.86 -20.04 7.88
C GLY A 40 -19.39 -18.64 8.21
N PRO A 41 -20.72 -18.40 8.19
CA PRO A 41 -21.29 -17.12 8.63
C PRO A 41 -20.99 -16.78 10.10
N ILE A 42 -20.95 -17.79 10.98
CA ILE A 42 -20.64 -17.61 12.41
C ILE A 42 -19.16 -17.23 12.57
N GLU A 43 -18.28 -17.98 11.92
CA GLU A 43 -16.83 -17.71 11.90
C GLU A 43 -16.54 -16.32 11.34
N MET A 44 -17.18 -15.96 10.22
CA MET A 44 -17.05 -14.64 9.61
C MET A 44 -17.46 -13.53 10.59
N ARG A 45 -18.63 -13.65 11.24
CA ARG A 45 -19.08 -12.66 12.22
C ARG A 45 -18.10 -12.51 13.39
N TYR A 46 -17.55 -13.63 13.87
CA TYR A 46 -16.56 -13.62 14.94
C TYR A 46 -15.26 -12.93 14.52
N LYS A 47 -14.75 -13.26 13.32
CA LYS A 47 -13.56 -12.63 12.74
C LYS A 47 -13.76 -11.13 12.57
N GLU A 48 -14.88 -10.74 11.97
CA GLU A 48 -15.27 -9.34 11.79
C GLU A 48 -15.37 -8.60 13.12
N TRP A 49 -15.96 -9.21 14.15
CA TRP A 49 -16.01 -8.61 15.50
C TRP A 49 -14.60 -8.37 16.08
N THR A 50 -13.72 -9.35 15.96
CA THR A 50 -12.37 -9.31 16.52
C THR A 50 -11.46 -8.31 15.79
N GLU A 51 -11.53 -8.28 14.46
CA GLU A 51 -10.64 -7.47 13.63
C GLU A 51 -11.14 -6.03 13.42
N ARG A 52 -12.42 -5.73 13.66
CA ARG A 52 -12.99 -4.39 13.44
C ARG A 52 -12.38 -3.33 14.35
N GLY A 53 -12.17 -3.61 15.63
CA GLY A 53 -11.57 -2.65 16.58
C GLY A 53 -10.24 -2.09 16.08
N PRO A 54 -9.22 -2.95 15.83
CA PRO A 54 -7.94 -2.53 15.27
C PRO A 54 -8.05 -1.80 13.92
N ALA A 55 -8.95 -2.24 13.03
CA ALA A 55 -9.16 -1.57 11.75
C ALA A 55 -9.71 -0.14 11.92
N LEU A 56 -10.65 0.06 12.85
CA LEU A 56 -11.18 1.38 13.18
C LEU A 56 -10.10 2.30 13.74
N GLU A 57 -9.30 1.80 14.69
CA GLU A 57 -8.20 2.56 15.29
C GLU A 57 -7.19 3.03 14.24
N GLN A 58 -6.84 2.15 13.29
CA GLN A 58 -5.94 2.49 12.20
C GLN A 58 -6.52 3.60 11.30
N LEU A 59 -7.79 3.52 10.93
CA LEU A 59 -8.43 4.56 10.12
C LEU A 59 -8.48 5.90 10.87
N VAL A 60 -8.86 5.90 12.14
CA VAL A 60 -8.87 7.10 13.00
C VAL A 60 -7.47 7.70 13.10
N TYR A 61 -6.44 6.87 13.26
CA TYR A 61 -5.06 7.32 13.26
C TYR A 61 -4.66 8.01 11.94
N CYS A 62 -4.99 7.40 10.79
CA CYS A 62 -4.71 7.97 9.48
C CYS A 62 -5.40 9.33 9.29
N ILE A 63 -6.70 9.41 9.61
CA ILE A 63 -7.48 10.65 9.56
C ILE A 63 -6.81 11.75 10.39
N ARG A 64 -6.51 11.45 11.66
CA ARG A 64 -5.88 12.42 12.57
C ARG A 64 -4.53 12.88 12.02
N SER A 65 -3.69 11.94 11.57
CA SER A 65 -2.36 12.25 11.06
C SER A 65 -2.41 13.20 9.85
N PHE A 66 -3.29 12.95 8.88
CA PHE A 66 -3.43 13.84 7.72
C PHE A 66 -4.06 15.19 8.09
N ARG A 67 -5.04 15.21 8.98
CA ARG A 67 -5.67 16.45 9.45
C ARG A 67 -4.66 17.33 10.19
N GLU A 68 -3.87 16.75 11.09
CA GLU A 68 -2.80 17.45 11.81
C GLU A 68 -1.72 17.97 10.85
N ALA A 69 -1.30 17.16 9.86
CA ALA A 69 -0.34 17.59 8.84
C ALA A 69 -0.86 18.77 8.01
N ALA A 70 -2.13 18.74 7.60
CA ALA A 70 -2.74 19.81 6.82
C ALA A 70 -2.92 21.11 7.60
N LEU A 71 -3.17 21.02 8.91
CA LEU A 71 -3.35 22.17 9.80
C LEU A 71 -2.04 22.65 10.45
N SER A 72 -0.94 21.94 10.25
CA SER A 72 0.33 22.32 10.87
C SER A 72 0.95 23.53 10.16
N GLY A 73 1.60 24.37 10.97
CA GLY A 73 2.49 25.44 10.51
C GLY A 73 3.94 24.97 10.36
N ASP A 74 4.18 23.67 10.17
CA ASP A 74 5.51 23.11 10.00
C ASP A 74 6.09 23.56 8.65
N GLN A 75 7.33 24.04 8.67
CA GLN A 75 7.98 24.62 7.51
C GLN A 75 7.93 23.67 6.31
N LYS A 76 7.98 22.35 6.54
CA LYS A 76 7.89 21.30 5.52
C LYS A 76 6.62 21.33 4.66
N PHE A 77 5.58 22.04 5.07
CA PHE A 77 4.31 22.16 4.33
C PHE A 77 4.04 23.58 3.83
N ASP A 78 4.97 24.53 3.99
CA ASP A 78 4.78 25.94 3.58
C ASP A 78 4.58 26.11 2.07
N HIS A 79 5.11 25.19 1.28
CA HIS A 79 4.98 25.21 -0.18
C HIS A 79 3.69 24.56 -0.69
N ILE A 80 2.89 23.96 0.18
CA ILE A 80 1.59 23.39 -0.17
C ILE A 80 0.56 24.51 -0.09
N ASP A 81 -0.20 24.68 -1.18
CA ASP A 81 -1.21 25.71 -1.25
C ASP A 81 -2.31 25.51 -0.19
N ILE A 82 -2.84 26.60 0.35
CA ILE A 82 -3.88 26.55 1.39
C ILE A 82 -5.12 25.82 0.88
N SER A 83 -5.48 25.96 -0.41
CA SER A 83 -6.61 25.23 -0.99
C SER A 83 -6.35 23.73 -1.08
N GLU A 84 -5.10 23.31 -1.32
CA GLU A 84 -4.71 21.90 -1.31
C GLU A 84 -4.77 21.32 0.12
N LYS A 85 -4.29 22.07 1.12
CA LYS A 85 -4.43 21.70 2.54
C LYS A 85 -5.90 21.58 2.95
N GLN A 86 -6.74 22.52 2.51
CA GLN A 86 -8.17 22.49 2.82
C GLN A 86 -8.88 21.26 2.21
N LYS A 87 -8.49 20.81 1.01
CA LYS A 87 -9.01 19.57 0.41
C LYS A 87 -8.73 18.36 1.30
N VAL A 88 -7.53 18.27 1.88
CA VAL A 88 -7.18 17.19 2.81
C VAL A 88 -8.02 17.25 4.09
N VAL A 89 -8.22 18.44 4.66
CA VAL A 89 -9.09 18.62 5.83
C VAL A 89 -10.53 18.20 5.55
N ASN A 90 -11.05 18.53 4.37
CA ASN A 90 -12.41 18.15 3.95
C ASN A 90 -12.52 16.64 3.80
N GLU A 91 -11.58 15.98 3.09
CA GLU A 91 -11.59 14.52 2.92
C GLU A 91 -11.47 13.78 4.27
N CYS A 92 -10.66 14.28 5.21
CA CYS A 92 -10.60 13.75 6.58
C CYS A 92 -11.96 13.87 7.29
N SER A 93 -12.66 15.00 7.13
CA SER A 93 -13.96 15.23 7.75
C SER A 93 -15.05 14.33 7.16
N ASP A 94 -15.00 14.10 5.85
CA ASP A 94 -15.91 13.19 5.16
C ASP A 94 -15.65 11.73 5.58
N ALA A 95 -14.38 11.34 5.78
CA ALA A 95 -14.01 10.04 6.30
C ALA A 95 -14.46 9.83 7.76
N GLU A 96 -14.33 10.84 8.62
CA GLU A 96 -14.85 10.80 10.00
C GLU A 96 -16.37 10.65 10.04
N THR A 97 -17.08 11.42 9.21
CA THR A 97 -18.55 11.37 9.13
C THR A 97 -19.01 9.99 8.69
N TRP A 98 -18.42 9.44 7.63
CA TRP A 98 -18.70 8.08 7.17
C TRP A 98 -18.46 7.04 8.27
N LEU A 99 -17.34 7.17 9.01
CA LEU A 99 -16.99 6.24 10.07
C LEU A 99 -18.00 6.28 11.21
N MET A 100 -18.42 7.48 11.62
CA MET A 100 -19.42 7.70 12.65
C MET A 100 -20.76 7.09 12.26
N GLU A 101 -21.24 7.37 11.05
CA GLU A 101 -22.51 6.83 10.53
C GLU A 101 -22.49 5.30 10.47
N LYS A 102 -21.41 4.71 9.93
CA LYS A 102 -21.28 3.25 9.83
C LYS A 102 -21.16 2.58 11.18
N LYS A 103 -20.46 3.19 12.12
CA LYS A 103 -20.39 2.71 13.50
C LYS A 103 -21.77 2.74 14.15
N GLN A 104 -22.53 3.82 14.00
CA GLN A 104 -23.89 3.90 14.52
C GLN A 104 -24.80 2.83 13.92
N GLN A 105 -24.73 2.61 12.60
CA GLN A 105 -25.48 1.53 11.93
C GLN A 105 -25.10 0.16 12.49
N GLN A 106 -23.81 -0.07 12.77
CA GLN A 106 -23.31 -1.32 13.33
C GLN A 106 -23.74 -1.54 14.78
N ASP A 107 -23.69 -0.50 15.61
CA ASP A 107 -24.05 -0.55 17.04
C ASP A 107 -25.56 -0.76 17.26
N ALA A 108 -26.38 -0.39 16.27
CA ALA A 108 -27.82 -0.64 16.28
C ALA A 108 -28.20 -2.11 16.02
N LEU A 109 -27.26 -2.95 15.57
CA LEU A 109 -27.53 -4.34 15.23
C LEU A 109 -27.37 -5.29 16.42
N PRO A 110 -28.22 -6.34 16.52
CA PRO A 110 -27.98 -7.44 17.44
C PRO A 110 -26.63 -8.13 17.15
N LYS A 111 -25.97 -8.65 18.19
CA LYS A 111 -24.63 -9.30 18.06
C LYS A 111 -24.59 -10.47 17.08
N HIS A 112 -25.72 -11.13 16.86
CA HIS A 112 -25.83 -12.27 15.95
C HIS A 112 -26.22 -11.88 14.52
N ALA A 113 -26.58 -10.63 14.28
CA ALA A 113 -26.88 -10.13 12.94
C ALA A 113 -25.59 -10.00 12.13
N ASN A 114 -25.71 -10.07 10.80
CA ASN A 114 -24.57 -9.84 9.93
C ASN A 114 -24.10 -8.39 10.06
N PRO A 115 -22.79 -8.15 10.21
CA PRO A 115 -22.26 -6.80 10.35
C PRO A 115 -22.46 -5.99 9.06
N VAL A 116 -22.78 -4.72 9.23
CA VAL A 116 -22.92 -3.72 8.15
C VAL A 116 -21.64 -2.91 7.95
N LEU A 117 -20.75 -2.95 8.93
CA LEU A 117 -19.42 -2.36 8.84
C LEU A 117 -18.39 -3.48 8.84
N LEU A 118 -17.95 -3.87 7.64
CA LEU A 118 -16.93 -4.89 7.46
C LEU A 118 -15.53 -4.29 7.59
N VAL A 119 -14.59 -5.10 8.06
CA VAL A 119 -13.15 -4.76 8.11
C VAL A 119 -12.63 -4.40 6.73
N SER A 120 -13.10 -5.07 5.69
CA SER A 120 -12.71 -4.78 4.30
C SER A 120 -13.15 -3.38 3.85
N ASP A 121 -14.31 -2.89 4.29
CA ASP A 121 -14.80 -1.55 3.97
C ASP A 121 -13.99 -0.48 4.68
N ILE A 122 -13.63 -0.72 5.95
CA ILE A 122 -12.75 0.17 6.72
C ILE A 122 -11.38 0.29 6.04
N LYS A 123 -10.79 -0.83 5.64
CA LYS A 123 -9.50 -0.86 4.93
C LYS A 123 -9.56 -0.10 3.61
N LYS A 124 -10.60 -0.35 2.79
CA LYS A 124 -10.81 0.39 1.53
C LYS A 124 -10.96 1.90 1.78
N LYS A 125 -11.66 2.32 2.82
CA LYS A 125 -11.80 3.74 3.16
C LYS A 125 -10.46 4.33 3.59
N ALA A 126 -9.65 3.61 4.38
CA ALA A 126 -8.31 4.03 4.76
C ALA A 126 -7.38 4.17 3.55
N GLU A 127 -7.40 3.21 2.63
CA GLU A 127 -6.63 3.24 1.38
C GLU A 127 -7.05 4.41 0.47
N ALA A 128 -8.36 4.69 0.37
CA ALA A 128 -8.86 5.82 -0.40
C ALA A 128 -8.41 7.17 0.17
N LEU A 129 -8.52 7.35 1.49
CA LEU A 129 -8.03 8.52 2.20
C LEU A 129 -6.52 8.70 1.99
N ASP A 130 -5.76 7.62 2.15
CA ASP A 130 -4.31 7.60 1.97
C ASP A 130 -3.90 8.00 0.55
N ARG A 131 -4.55 7.41 -0.46
CA ARG A 131 -4.32 7.71 -1.87
C ARG A 131 -4.63 9.16 -2.23
N PHE A 132 -5.59 9.78 -1.55
CA PHE A 132 -5.96 11.18 -1.75
C PHE A 132 -5.00 12.14 -1.03
N CYS A 133 -4.72 11.88 0.25
CA CYS A 133 -3.99 12.81 1.11
C CYS A 133 -2.47 12.75 0.92
N LYS A 134 -1.88 11.57 0.70
CA LYS A 134 -0.43 11.42 0.57
C LYS A 134 0.17 12.30 -0.53
N PRO A 135 -0.32 12.27 -1.80
CA PRO A 135 0.31 13.05 -2.88
C PRO A 135 0.33 14.56 -2.59
N ILE A 136 -0.69 15.06 -1.89
CA ILE A 136 -0.78 16.47 -1.50
C ILE A 136 0.23 16.78 -0.40
N MET A 137 0.24 15.97 0.66
CA MET A 137 1.08 16.22 1.85
C MET A 137 2.56 15.89 1.63
N THR A 138 2.91 15.06 0.64
CA THR A 138 4.29 14.73 0.30
C THR A 138 4.80 15.46 -0.94
N LYS A 139 4.07 16.48 -1.43
CA LYS A 139 4.50 17.30 -2.56
C LYS A 139 5.92 17.83 -2.30
N PRO A 140 6.90 17.69 -3.21
CA PRO A 140 8.25 18.18 -2.98
C PRO A 140 8.27 19.70 -2.84
N ARG A 141 9.16 20.23 -1.99
CA ARG A 141 9.42 21.66 -1.97
C ARG A 141 10.01 22.07 -3.32
N PRO A 142 9.55 23.18 -3.95
CA PRO A 142 10.16 23.71 -5.16
C PRO A 142 11.67 23.91 -4.95
N ALA A 143 12.49 23.45 -5.90
CA ALA A 143 13.93 23.65 -5.85
C ALA A 143 14.22 25.17 -5.75
N PRO A 144 15.21 25.59 -4.94
CA PRO A 144 15.68 26.97 -4.96
C PRO A 144 16.03 27.34 -6.40
N LYS A 145 15.49 28.45 -6.90
CA LYS A 145 15.89 28.96 -8.22
C LYS A 145 17.42 29.09 -8.23
N PRO A 146 18.12 28.59 -9.26
CA PRO A 146 19.54 28.89 -9.42
C PRO A 146 19.69 30.40 -9.32
N GLN A 147 20.49 30.88 -8.36
CA GLN A 147 20.87 32.27 -8.33
C GLN A 147 21.61 32.51 -9.64
N THR A 148 20.99 33.22 -10.59
CA THR A 148 21.70 33.82 -11.71
C THR A 148 22.86 34.61 -11.10
N PRO A 149 24.12 34.27 -11.40
CA PRO A 149 25.24 35.11 -10.99
C PRO A 149 24.95 36.54 -11.46
N PRO A 150 25.27 37.58 -10.66
CA PRO A 150 25.14 38.95 -11.11
C PRO A 150 25.86 39.09 -12.45
N LEU A 151 25.13 39.53 -13.48
CA LEU A 151 25.72 39.93 -14.74
C LEU A 151 26.72 41.03 -14.40
N ALA A 152 28.01 40.71 -14.46
CA ALA A 152 29.05 41.72 -14.35
C ALA A 152 28.86 42.69 -15.52
N GLU A 153 28.61 43.96 -15.21
CA GLU A 153 28.63 45.04 -16.19
C GLU A 153 30.01 45.07 -16.86
N THR A 154 30.04 44.69 -18.13
CA THR A 154 31.17 44.96 -19.02
C THR A 154 31.12 46.43 -19.43
N PRO A 155 32.15 47.24 -19.15
CA PRO A 155 32.34 48.49 -19.87
C PRO A 155 32.91 48.19 -21.26
N SER A 156 32.28 48.78 -22.27
CA SER A 156 32.77 48.84 -23.66
C SER A 156 34.14 49.52 -23.75
N PRO A 157 34.99 49.11 -24.70
CA PRO A 157 35.69 50.10 -25.51
C PRO A 157 35.58 49.81 -27.01
N GLU A 158 35.20 50.84 -27.78
CA GLU A 158 35.26 50.85 -29.24
C GLU A 158 36.69 51.04 -29.77
N ALA A 159 36.91 50.35 -30.91
CA ALA A 159 37.84 50.61 -32.01
C ALA A 159 39.35 50.48 -31.79
N TYR A 160 39.98 49.55 -32.52
CA TYR A 160 40.75 49.79 -33.75
C TYR A 160 41.32 48.46 -34.31
N THR A 161 40.98 48.12 -35.56
CA THR A 161 41.71 47.20 -36.47
C THR A 161 42.76 48.01 -37.27
N PRO A 162 43.75 47.44 -38.03
CA PRO A 162 43.77 46.10 -38.66
C PRO A 162 45.15 45.37 -38.82
N GLU A 163 45.07 44.10 -39.29
CA GLU A 163 46.04 43.33 -40.14
C GLU A 163 47.44 42.99 -39.57
N GLU A 164 48.14 41.87 -39.86
CA GLU A 164 48.11 40.84 -40.91
C GLU A 164 49.04 39.65 -40.53
N GLN A 165 48.91 38.52 -41.25
CA GLN A 165 49.91 37.44 -41.52
C GLN A 165 50.25 36.41 -40.42
N SER A 166 50.48 35.12 -40.68
CA SER A 166 50.36 34.24 -41.86
C SER A 166 50.83 32.82 -41.46
N ASN A 167 50.26 31.76 -42.08
CA ASN A 167 50.80 30.41 -42.33
C ASN A 167 51.38 29.56 -41.17
N GLY A 168 51.19 28.23 -41.10
CA GLY A 168 50.58 27.25 -42.01
C GLY A 168 50.97 25.84 -41.56
N ALA A 169 50.21 24.82 -42.03
CA ALA A 169 50.50 23.37 -42.13
C ALA A 169 50.94 22.63 -40.83
N ASP A 170 50.63 21.37 -40.54
CA ASP A 170 50.37 20.21 -41.39
C ASP A 170 49.81 19.05 -40.53
N GLU A 171 49.07 18.16 -41.20
CA GLU A 171 48.89 16.71 -40.97
C GLU A 171 48.45 16.07 -39.62
N SER A 172 47.27 15.44 -39.72
CA SER A 172 47.09 13.96 -39.77
C SER A 172 46.40 13.23 -38.61
N ALA A 173 45.52 12.33 -39.06
CA ALA A 173 45.02 11.08 -38.46
C ALA A 173 43.73 11.11 -37.63
N GLU A 174 42.62 10.83 -38.30
CA GLU A 174 41.56 9.91 -37.85
C GLU A 174 42.04 8.43 -37.90
N PRO A 175 41.26 7.38 -37.54
CA PRO A 175 40.18 7.19 -36.55
C PRO A 175 40.36 5.86 -35.74
N ALA A 176 39.25 5.38 -35.12
CA ALA A 176 38.90 4.02 -34.65
C ALA A 176 38.77 3.92 -33.10
N SER A 177 37.61 3.60 -32.50
CA SER A 177 36.66 2.49 -32.68
C SER A 177 37.26 1.10 -32.47
N ASP A 178 37.12 0.57 -31.26
CA ASP A 178 36.63 -0.78 -30.90
C ASP A 178 36.56 -0.80 -29.35
N GLY A 179 35.56 -1.33 -28.65
CA GLY A 179 34.92 -2.64 -28.80
C GLY A 179 35.32 -3.49 -27.58
N ALA A 180 34.35 -3.99 -26.81
CA ALA A 180 34.41 -5.27 -26.08
C ALA A 180 33.20 -5.45 -25.15
N GLN A 181 32.31 -6.35 -25.56
CA GLN A 181 31.51 -7.22 -24.70
C GLN A 181 32.37 -8.43 -24.30
N ASP A 182 32.11 -9.03 -23.13
CA ASP A 182 32.45 -10.43 -22.76
C ASP A 182 31.54 -10.77 -21.55
N GLU A 183 30.44 -11.54 -21.71
CA GLU A 183 30.29 -13.01 -21.56
C GLU A 183 30.82 -13.58 -20.22
N HIS A 184 29.96 -13.97 -19.26
CA HIS A 184 29.22 -15.24 -19.07
C HIS A 184 29.91 -16.18 -18.04
N VAL A 185 29.10 -17.12 -17.52
CA VAL A 185 29.38 -18.28 -16.65
C VAL A 185 29.15 -17.97 -15.16
N GLY A 186 28.30 -18.66 -14.41
CA GLY A 186 27.54 -19.89 -14.61
C GLY A 186 27.24 -20.50 -13.23
N GLU A 187 25.95 -20.77 -12.97
CA GLU A 187 25.40 -21.99 -12.35
C GLU A 187 25.91 -22.48 -10.97
N GLN A 188 25.03 -22.55 -9.96
CA GLN A 188 24.46 -23.81 -9.44
C GLN A 188 23.70 -23.62 -8.10
N MET A 189 22.51 -24.20 -8.07
CA MET A 189 21.79 -24.59 -6.85
C MET A 189 22.41 -25.87 -6.31
N ASP A 190 22.48 -26.04 -4.98
CA ASP A 190 22.42 -27.37 -4.41
C ASP A 190 21.71 -27.37 -3.06
N THR A 191 20.86 -28.37 -2.91
CA THR A 191 20.02 -28.71 -1.78
C THR A 191 20.78 -29.64 -0.81
N ASP A 192 20.15 -29.90 0.32
CA ASP A 192 20.44 -30.99 1.25
C ASP A 192 21.74 -30.93 2.07
N LYS A 193 21.53 -30.86 3.39
CA LYS A 193 22.51 -31.34 4.36
C LYS A 193 21.79 -32.13 5.44
N ASP A 194 21.74 -33.43 5.19
CA ASP A 194 21.51 -34.48 6.17
C ASP A 194 22.63 -34.56 7.22
N ASP A 195 22.22 -35.13 8.34
CA ASP A 195 22.88 -35.54 9.57
C ASP A 195 24.25 -36.25 9.42
N PRO A 196 25.11 -36.15 10.46
CA PRO A 196 25.76 -37.37 10.94
C PRO A 196 25.73 -37.53 12.46
N SER A 197 24.97 -38.53 12.90
CA SER A 197 25.27 -39.54 13.93
C SER A 197 26.62 -39.46 14.68
N GLN A 198 26.49 -39.61 16.01
CA GLN A 198 27.44 -40.14 17.02
C GLN A 198 28.52 -39.23 17.63
N ALA A 199 28.28 -38.86 18.90
CA ALA A 199 29.05 -39.33 20.07
C ALA A 199 28.25 -39.13 21.37
#